data_AF-Q2KNK8-F1
#
_entry.id   AF-Q2KNK8-F1
#
_cell.length_a   1.000
_cell.length_b   1.000
_cell.length_c   1.000
_cell.angle_alpha   90.00
_cell.angle_beta   90.00
_cell.angle_gamma   90.00
#
_symmetry.space_group_name_H-M   'P 1'
#
loop_
_entity.id
_entity.type
_entity.pdbx_description
1 polymer ?
#
loop_
_entity_poly.entity_id
_entity_poly.type
_entity_poly.pdbx_seq_one_letter_code
_entity_poly.pdbx_strand_id
1 'polypeptide(L)'
;MKLKIDKLLLDNAIERVSKSVDANPFLPVMKGILIQAEDNKITLIGSNGETSIKHEIETSIDAQIELPGIVLVELSLFKNIIKKLDGEIVLEVVNNILKISTNNE
;
A
#
# COMPACT_ATOMS: atom_id res chain seq x y z
N MET A 1 3.96 -4.37 11.20
CA MET A 1 3.70 -4.82 9.82
C MET A 1 5.01 -4.85 9.07
N LYS A 2 5.29 -5.92 8.33
CA LYS A 2 6.41 -6.03 7.40
C LYS A 2 6.02 -6.94 6.24
N LEU A 3 6.17 -6.46 5.02
CA LEU A 3 5.88 -7.23 3.80
C LEU A 3 6.89 -6.92 2.70
N LYS A 4 7.00 -7.84 1.76
CA LYS A 4 7.77 -7.73 0.51
C LYS A 4 6.82 -7.89 -0.66
N ILE A 5 6.97 -7.07 -1.68
CA ILE A 5 6.09 -7.14 -2.83
C ILE A 5 6.82 -6.65 -4.08
N ASP A 6 6.62 -7.34 -5.19
CA ASP A 6 7.04 -6.88 -6.50
C ASP A 6 6.41 -5.52 -6.83
N LYS A 7 7.23 -4.59 -7.35
CA LYS A 7 6.79 -3.24 -7.66
C LYS A 7 5.61 -3.20 -8.62
N LEU A 8 5.58 -4.06 -9.65
CA LEU A 8 4.49 -4.04 -10.63
C LEU A 8 3.16 -4.47 -9.98
N LEU A 9 3.17 -5.46 -9.09
CA LEU A 9 1.99 -5.83 -8.32
C LEU A 9 1.51 -4.69 -7.43
N LEU A 10 2.43 -4.04 -6.71
CA LEU A 10 2.10 -2.91 -5.83
C LEU A 10 1.57 -1.71 -6.61
N ASP A 11 2.21 -1.32 -7.71
CA ASP A 11 1.78 -0.22 -8.58
C ASP A 11 0.36 -0.45 -9.11
N ASN A 12 0.08 -1.66 -9.61
CA ASN A 12 -1.25 -2.01 -10.11
C ASN A 12 -2.32 -1.91 -9.02
N ALA A 13 -1.99 -2.35 -7.80
CA ALA A 13 -2.89 -2.26 -6.66
C ALA A 13 -3.17 -0.80 -6.26
N ILE A 14 -2.13 0.02 -6.17
CA ILE A 14 -2.23 1.46 -5.88
C ILE A 14 -3.09 2.15 -6.94
N GLU A 15 -2.83 1.91 -8.23
CA GLU A 15 -3.62 2.50 -9.32
C GLU A 15 -5.11 2.13 -9.23
N ARG A 16 -5.43 0.88 -8.89
CA ARG A 16 -6.83 0.44 -8.71
C ARG A 16 -7.54 1.18 -7.60
N VAL A 17 -6.96 1.22 -6.40
CA VAL A 17 -7.61 1.81 -5.22
C VAL A 17 -7.59 3.34 -5.25
N SER A 18 -6.64 3.95 -5.98
CA SER A 18 -6.55 5.40 -6.12
C SER A 18 -7.77 6.04 -6.78
N LYS A 19 -8.54 5.27 -7.56
CA LYS A 19 -9.73 5.77 -8.29
C LYS A 19 -10.87 6.20 -7.39
N SER A 20 -10.92 5.68 -6.16
CA SER A 20 -11.92 6.05 -5.16
C SER A 20 -11.33 6.94 -4.08
N VAL A 21 -10.19 7.61 -4.32
CA VAL A 21 -9.58 8.56 -3.38
C VAL A 21 -9.62 9.96 -3.99
N ASP A 22 -10.26 10.89 -3.30
CA ASP A 22 -10.30 12.29 -3.73
C ASP A 22 -8.98 12.99 -3.37
N ALA A 23 -8.51 13.89 -4.25
CA ALA A 23 -7.32 14.70 -3.97
C ALA A 23 -7.55 15.71 -2.83
N ASN A 24 -8.80 16.18 -2.68
CA ASN A 24 -9.22 17.19 -1.71
C ASN A 24 -10.51 16.75 -0.97
N PRO A 25 -10.46 15.68 -0.16
CA PRO A 25 -11.60 15.22 0.60
C PRO A 25 -11.90 16.17 1.76
N PHE A 26 -13.16 16.19 2.21
CA PHE A 26 -13.57 16.94 3.39
C PHE A 26 -12.83 16.46 4.65
N LEU A 27 -12.63 15.15 4.79
CA LEU A 27 -11.85 14.55 5.87
C LEU A 27 -10.41 14.26 5.40
N PRO A 28 -9.38 14.93 5.95
CA PRO A 28 -8.00 14.79 5.48
C PRO A 28 -7.44 13.36 5.51
N VAL A 29 -7.90 12.53 6.45
CA VAL A 29 -7.50 11.12 6.57
C VAL A 29 -7.85 10.30 5.32
N MET A 30 -8.87 10.72 4.57
CA MET A 30 -9.33 10.06 3.35
C MET A 30 -8.46 10.37 2.13
N LYS A 31 -7.40 11.16 2.28
CA LYS A 31 -6.31 11.22 1.29
C LYS A 31 -5.44 9.96 1.31
N GLY A 32 -5.62 9.11 2.32
CA GLY A 32 -4.84 7.90 2.49
C GLY A 32 -5.43 6.67 1.82
N ILE A 33 -4.57 5.68 1.62
CA ILE A 33 -4.96 4.30 1.36
C ILE A 33 -4.61 3.44 2.57
N LEU A 34 -5.51 2.53 2.92
CA LEU A 34 -5.28 1.51 3.93
C LEU A 34 -4.51 0.36 3.30
N ILE A 35 -3.44 -0.08 3.93
CA ILE A 35 -2.68 -1.29 3.58
C ILE A 35 -2.77 -2.22 4.79
N GLN A 36 -3.31 -3.42 4.57
CA GLN A 36 -3.46 -4.44 5.59
C GLN A 36 -2.84 -5.74 5.11
N ALA A 37 -2.01 -6.36 5.94
CA ALA A 37 -1.37 -7.63 5.67
C ALA A 37 -1.78 -8.63 6.76
N GLU A 38 -2.61 -9.60 6.42
CA GLU A 38 -3.11 -10.64 7.32
C GLU A 38 -3.60 -11.86 6.52
N ASP A 39 -3.71 -13.03 7.16
CA ASP A 39 -4.33 -14.23 6.57
C ASP A 39 -3.91 -14.57 5.12
N ASN A 40 -2.60 -14.46 4.85
CA ASN A 40 -2.01 -14.69 3.51
C ASN A 40 -2.53 -13.73 2.43
N LYS A 41 -3.00 -12.54 2.81
CA LYS A 41 -3.52 -11.51 1.90
C LYS A 41 -2.98 -10.14 2.24
N ILE A 42 -2.56 -9.41 1.20
CA ILE A 42 -2.26 -7.99 1.25
C ILE A 42 -3.46 -7.26 0.65
N THR A 43 -4.16 -6.49 1.47
CA THR A 43 -5.34 -5.72 1.10
C THR A 43 -4.99 -4.24 1.02
N LEU A 44 -5.36 -3.61 -0.09
CA LEU A 44 -5.32 -2.15 -0.26
C LEU A 44 -6.75 -1.63 -0.37
N ILE A 45 -7.05 -0.53 0.33
CA ILE A 45 -8.38 0.12 0.28
C ILE A 45 -8.22 1.63 0.12
N GLY A 46 -8.93 2.20 -0.86
CA GLY A 46 -9.09 3.64 -1.02
C GLY A 46 -10.57 4.03 -0.95
N SER A 47 -10.89 5.18 -0.38
CA SER A 47 -12.29 5.61 -0.19
C SER A 47 -12.44 7.14 -0.22
N ASN A 48 -13.54 7.61 -0.79
CA ASN A 48 -13.97 9.00 -0.77
C ASN A 48 -15.26 9.21 0.03
N GLY A 49 -15.71 8.19 0.77
CA GLY A 49 -16.84 8.26 1.70
C GLY A 49 -18.18 7.94 1.06
N GLU A 50 -18.26 8.04 -0.26
CA GLU A 50 -19.40 7.57 -1.06
C GLU A 50 -19.07 6.23 -1.73
N THR A 51 -17.85 6.10 -2.24
CA THR A 51 -17.36 4.91 -2.93
C THR A 51 -16.07 4.41 -2.29
N SER A 52 -15.87 3.09 -2.31
CA SER A 52 -14.65 2.46 -1.83
C SER A 52 -14.24 1.35 -2.78
N ILE A 53 -12.94 1.24 -3.06
CA ILE A 53 -12.35 0.16 -3.86
C ILE A 53 -11.39 -0.60 -2.95
N LYS A 54 -11.61 -1.92 -2.87
CA LYS A 54 -10.74 -2.87 -2.19
C LYS A 54 -10.04 -3.74 -3.24
N HIS A 55 -8.72 -3.89 -3.10
CA HIS A 55 -7.92 -4.80 -3.92
C HIS A 55 -7.15 -5.75 -3.01
N GLU A 56 -7.23 -7.05 -3.29
CA GLU A 56 -6.56 -8.10 -2.53
C GLU A 56 -5.52 -8.79 -3.40
N ILE A 57 -4.35 -8.99 -2.81
CA ILE A 57 -3.24 -9.76 -3.39
C ILE A 57 -3.00 -10.94 -2.46
N GLU A 58 -3.20 -12.16 -2.97
CA GLU A 58 -2.82 -13.38 -2.25
C GLU A 58 -1.30 -13.45 -2.15
N THR A 59 -0.78 -13.95 -1.03
CA THR A 59 0.67 -14.14 -0.88
C THR A 59 1.19 -15.15 -1.90
N SER A 60 2.35 -14.85 -2.46
CA SER A 60 3.02 -15.63 -3.48
C SER A 60 4.54 -15.43 -3.37
N ILE A 61 5.30 -15.94 -4.34
CA ILE A 61 6.73 -15.66 -4.43
C ILE A 61 6.99 -14.15 -4.57
N ASP A 62 6.10 -13.42 -5.24
CA ASP A 62 6.20 -11.99 -5.55
C ASP A 62 5.50 -11.10 -4.51
N ALA A 63 4.87 -11.68 -3.49
CA ALA A 63 4.13 -10.95 -2.46
C ALA A 63 4.14 -11.73 -1.14
N GLN A 64 4.95 -11.31 -0.17
CA GLN A 64 5.19 -12.05 1.07
C GLN A 64 4.89 -11.18 2.28
N ILE A 65 4.19 -11.75 3.27
CA ILE A 65 3.94 -11.11 4.56
C ILE A 65 4.92 -11.71 5.57
N GLU A 66 5.86 -10.89 6.06
CA GLU A 66 6.80 -11.30 7.10
C GLU A 66 6.24 -11.05 8.51
N LEU A 67 5.51 -9.95 8.67
CA LEU A 67 4.85 -9.59 9.92
C LEU A 67 3.48 -8.95 9.61
N PRO A 68 2.37 -9.55 10.07
CA PRO A 68 1.04 -8.96 9.88
C PRO A 68 0.92 -7.53 10.43
N GLY A 69 -0.10 -6.83 9.95
CA GLY A 69 -0.49 -5.55 10.50
C GLY A 69 -1.16 -4.65 9.48
N ILE A 70 -1.36 -3.40 9.89
CA ILE A 70 -2.15 -2.43 9.14
C ILE A 70 -1.50 -1.05 9.23
N VAL A 71 -1.59 -0.29 8.15
CA VAL A 71 -1.12 1.09 8.09
C VAL A 71 -1.98 1.90 7.13
N LEU A 72 -2.18 3.18 7.46
CA LEU A 72 -2.78 4.16 6.55
C LEU A 72 -1.66 5.07 6.03
N VAL A 73 -1.55 5.24 4.72
CA VAL A 73 -0.54 6.09 4.09
C VAL A 73 -1.14 7.08 3.13
N GLU A 74 -0.61 8.30 3.09
CA GLU A 74 -1.07 9.31 2.13
C GLU A 74 -0.76 8.87 0.70
N LEU A 75 -1.80 8.83 -0.14
CA LEU A 75 -1.74 8.21 -1.46
C LEU A 75 -0.74 8.87 -2.39
N SER A 76 -0.73 10.20 -2.47
CA SER A 76 0.06 10.94 -3.45
C SER A 76 1.56 10.75 -3.21
N LEU A 77 1.98 10.90 -1.96
CA LEU A 77 3.35 10.71 -1.51
C LEU A 77 3.77 9.26 -1.71
N PHE A 78 2.95 8.31 -1.23
CA PHE A 78 3.25 6.89 -1.36
C PHE A 78 3.42 6.49 -2.84
N LYS A 79 2.44 6.83 -3.68
CA LYS A 79 2.48 6.59 -5.13
C LYS A 79 3.71 7.21 -5.80
N ASN A 80 4.09 8.43 -5.41
CA ASN A 80 5.27 9.10 -5.94
C ASN A 80 6.59 8.44 -5.51
N ILE A 81 6.65 7.86 -4.32
CA ILE A 81 7.82 7.10 -3.84
C ILE A 81 7.92 5.78 -4.61
N ILE A 82 6.85 4.98 -4.65
CA ILE A 82 6.86 3.66 -5.31
C ILE A 82 7.24 3.79 -6.79
N LYS A 83 6.75 4.81 -7.49
CA LYS A 83 7.11 5.08 -8.89
C LYS A 83 8.60 5.26 -9.15
N LYS A 84 9.37 5.71 -8.16
CA LYS A 84 10.82 5.97 -8.26
C LYS A 84 11.68 4.78 -7.85
N LEU A 85 11.07 3.72 -7.32
CA LEU A 85 11.74 2.51 -6.89
C LEU A 85 11.60 1.44 -7.97
N ASP A 86 12.49 0.45 -7.95
CA ASP A 86 12.50 -0.67 -8.87
C ASP A 86 12.74 -1.99 -8.12
N GLY A 87 12.28 -3.10 -8.70
CA GLY A 87 12.43 -4.43 -8.13
C GLY A 87 11.50 -4.72 -6.95
N GLU A 88 11.96 -5.56 -6.02
CA GLU A 88 11.21 -5.92 -4.82
C GLU A 88 11.17 -4.74 -3.83
N ILE A 89 9.96 -4.35 -3.41
CA ILE A 89 9.71 -3.31 -2.42
C ILE A 89 9.47 -3.95 -1.05
N VAL A 90 10.19 -3.48 -0.04
CA VAL A 90 9.97 -3.83 1.36
C VAL A 90 9.24 -2.69 2.04
N LEU A 91 8.09 -3.00 2.64
CA LEU A 91 7.31 -2.08 3.47
C LEU A 91 7.40 -2.54 4.92
N GLU A 92 7.94 -1.71 5.79
CA GLU A 92 8.12 -2.01 7.22
C GLU A 92 7.57 -0.87 8.08
N VAL A 93 6.67 -1.20 9.00
CA VAL A 93 6.08 -0.24 9.94
C VAL A 93 6.74 -0.42 11.29
N VAL A 94 7.44 0.62 11.74
CA VAL A 94 8.03 0.72 13.07
C VAL A 94 7.41 1.93 13.77
N ASN A 95 6.68 1.68 14.86
CA ASN A 95 5.82 2.67 15.51
C ASN A 95 4.82 3.27 14.50
N ASN A 96 4.94 4.56 14.19
CA ASN A 96 4.09 5.28 13.23
C ASN A 96 4.86 5.70 11.96
N ILE A 97 5.99 5.05 11.66
CA ILE A 97 6.82 5.34 10.49
C ILE A 97 6.75 4.15 9.54
N LEU A 98 6.30 4.40 8.31
CA LEU A 98 6.47 3.45 7.21
C LEU A 98 7.85 3.67 6.59
N LYS A 99 8.72 2.68 6.74
CA LYS A 99 9.97 2.56 6.01
C LYS A 99 9.72 1.85 4.69
N ILE A 100 10.24 2.41 3.61
CA ILE A 100 10.16 1.87 2.26
C ILE A 100 11.59 1.68 1.78
N SER A 101 11.95 0.48 1.36
CA SER A 101 13.28 0.15 0.84
C SER A 101 13.20 -0.84 -0.31
N THR A 102 14.22 -0.88 -1.16
CA THR A 102 14.44 -1.94 -2.14
C THR A 102 15.58 -2.83 -1.67
N ASN A 103 15.61 -4.10 -2.06
CA ASN A 103 16.81 -4.92 -1.90
C ASN A 103 17.82 -4.53 -3.00
N ASN A 104 18.36 -3.32 -2.93
CA ASN A 104 19.54 -2.95 -3.69
C ASN A 104 20.72 -2.95 -2.70
N GLU A 105 21.74 -3.76 -3.03
CA GLU A 105 23.04 -3.75 -2.36
C GLU A 105 23.67 -2.35 -2.30
#